data_AF-A0A950WHA9-F1
#
_entry.id   AF-A0A950WHA9-F1
#
_cell.length_a   1.000
_cell.length_b   1.000
_cell.length_c   1.000
_cell.angle_alpha   90.00
_cell.angle_beta   90.00
_cell.angle_gamma   90.00
#
_symmetry.space_group_name_H-M   'P 1'
#
loop_
_entity.id
_entity.type
_entity.pdbx_description
1 polymer ?
#
loop_
_entity_poly.entity_id
_entity_poly.type
_entity_poly.pdbx_seq_one_letter_code
_entity_poly.pdbx_strand_id
1 'polypeptide(L)' 'MATLNVKNLPDALYRKLKARAKRERRSVAQEVTVLLTEALEPAAPRSILELRGLGKELWRGVDAVDHVASERTTWR' A
#
# COMPACT_ATOMS: atom_id res chain seq x y z
N MET A 1 -7.79 -0.87 -28.27
CA MET A 1 -7.72 -1.51 -26.94
C MET A 1 -6.83 -2.74 -27.08
N ALA A 2 -5.84 -2.93 -26.20
CA ALA A 2 -4.99 -4.12 -26.27
C ALA A 2 -5.75 -5.34 -25.73
N THR A 3 -5.49 -6.52 -26.30
CA THR A 3 -6.09 -7.79 -25.86
C THR A 3 -5.03 -8.64 -25.19
N LEU A 4 -5.28 -9.07 -23.95
CA LEU A 4 -4.44 -10.02 -23.22
C LEU A 4 -5.06 -11.42 -23.31
N ASN A 5 -4.32 -12.38 -23.83
CA ASN A 5 -4.72 -13.79 -23.84
C ASN A 5 -3.81 -14.59 -22.91
N VAL A 6 -4.41 -15.27 -21.93
CA VAL A 6 -3.69 -16.12 -20.97
C VAL A 6 -4.08 -17.57 -21.21
N LYS A 7 -3.13 -18.39 -21.67
CA LYS A 7 -3.30 -19.83 -21.86
C LYS A 7 -2.90 -20.58 -20.59
N ASN A 8 -3.51 -21.75 -20.38
CA ASN A 8 -3.21 -22.64 -19.24
C ASN A 8 -3.38 -21.99 -17.86
N LEU A 9 -4.38 -21.11 -17.71
CA LEU A 9 -4.71 -20.53 -16.41
C LEU A 9 -5.23 -21.64 -15.47
N PRO A 10 -4.65 -21.82 -14.26
CA PRO A 10 -5.13 -22.84 -13.34
C PRO A 10 -6.61 -22.67 -13.01
N ASP A 11 -7.40 -23.73 -13.11
CA ASP A 11 -8.84 -23.71 -12.85
C ASP A 11 -9.19 -23.14 -11.47
N ALA A 12 -8.39 -23.48 -10.45
CA ALA A 12 -8.56 -22.95 -9.11
C ALA A 12 -8.42 -21.42 -9.07
N LEU A 13 -7.50 -20.86 -9.84
CA LEU A 13 -7.30 -19.41 -9.94
C LEU A 13 -8.47 -18.76 -10.70
N TYR A 14 -8.91 -19.35 -11.80
CA TYR A 14 -10.08 -18.87 -12.53
C TYR A 14 -11.35 -18.83 -11.66
N ARG A 15 -11.57 -19.86 -10.83
CA ARG A 15 -12.70 -19.90 -9.88
C ARG A 15 -12.63 -18.79 -8.84
N LYS A 16 -11.44 -18.54 -8.26
CA LYS A 16 -11.23 -17.43 -7.32
C LYS A 16 -11.52 -16.08 -7.98
N LEU A 17 -11.05 -15.88 -9.21
CA LEU A 17 -11.29 -14.67 -10.00
C LEU A 17 -12.79 -14.46 -10.27
N LYS A 18 -13.51 -15.50 -10.68
CA LYS A 18 -14.95 -15.46 -10.91
C LYS A 18 -15.74 -15.15 -9.63
N ALA A 19 -15.35 -15.73 -8.49
CA ALA A 19 -15.97 -15.47 -7.20
C ALA A 19 -15.77 -14.01 -6.75
N ARG A 20 -14.54 -13.48 -6.89
CA ARG A 20 -14.22 -12.08 -6.58
C ARG A 20 -14.98 -11.13 -7.50
N ALA A 21 -14.96 -11.35 -8.83
CA ALA A 21 -15.71 -10.54 -9.79
C ALA A 21 -17.22 -10.48 -9.48
N LYS A 22 -17.82 -11.61 -9.09
CA LYS A 22 -19.23 -11.66 -8.66
C LYS A 22 -19.48 -10.80 -7.41
N ARG A 23 -18.60 -10.89 -6.41
CA ARG A 23 -18.71 -10.11 -5.17
C ARG A 23 -18.61 -8.61 -5.43
N GLU A 24 -17.68 -8.21 -6.30
CA GLU A 24 -17.47 -6.80 -6.67
C GLU A 24 -18.49 -6.29 -7.73
N ARG A 25 -19.43 -7.15 -8.17
CA ARG A 25 -20.43 -6.87 -9.22
C ARG A 25 -19.83 -6.40 -10.55
N ARG A 26 -18.72 -7.02 -10.97
CA ARG A 26 -18.02 -6.74 -12.24
C ARG A 26 -17.88 -7.99 -13.10
N SER A 27 -17.57 -7.79 -14.38
CA SER A 27 -17.16 -8.90 -15.25
C SER A 27 -15.77 -9.43 -14.86
N VAL A 28 -15.46 -10.68 -15.22
CA VAL A 28 -14.12 -11.26 -14.98
C VAL A 28 -13.03 -10.47 -15.68
N ALA A 29 -13.30 -9.99 -16.91
CA ALA A 29 -12.34 -9.16 -17.65
C ALA A 29 -12.04 -7.84 -16.91
N GLN A 30 -13.07 -7.15 -16.41
CA GLN A 30 -12.88 -5.94 -15.60
C GLN A 30 -12.13 -6.23 -14.31
N GLU A 31 -12.40 -7.35 -13.64
CA GLU A 31 -11.69 -7.71 -12.42
C GLU A 31 -10.21 -7.98 -12.68
N VAL A 32 -9.87 -8.65 -13.79
CA VAL A 32 -8.47 -8.83 -14.22
C VAL A 32 -7.81 -7.48 -14.47
N THR A 33 -8.50 -6.54 -15.14
CA THR A 33 -7.95 -5.20 -15.36
C THR A 33 -7.69 -4.48 -14.03
N VAL A 34 -8.63 -4.49 -13.09
CA VAL A 34 -8.45 -3.87 -11.76
C VAL A 34 -7.26 -4.48 -11.02
N LEU A 35 -7.16 -5.81 -10.98
CA LEU A 35 -6.05 -6.50 -10.33
C LEU A 35 -4.69 -6.16 -10.96
N LEU A 36 -4.64 -6.07 -12.28
CA LEU A 36 -3.41 -5.68 -12.99
C LEU A 36 -3.07 -4.22 -12.76
N THR A 37 -4.06 -3.32 -12.73
CA THR A 37 -3.86 -1.91 -12.38
C THR A 37 -3.30 -1.79 -10.96
N GLU A 38 -3.92 -2.42 -9.97
CA GLU A 38 -3.46 -2.40 -8.57
C GLU A 38 -2.05 -2.99 -8.42
N ALA A 39 -1.73 -4.05 -9.15
CA ALA A 39 -0.42 -4.70 -9.08
C ALA A 39 0.70 -3.92 -9.79
N LEU A 40 0.35 -3.12 -10.81
CA LEU A 40 1.29 -2.33 -11.59
C LEU A 40 1.36 -0.86 -11.14
N GLU A 41 0.41 -0.40 -10.33
CA GLU A 41 0.50 0.92 -9.72
C GLU A 41 1.69 0.94 -8.74
N PRO A 42 2.66 1.84 -8.93
CA PRO A 42 3.73 2.01 -7.96
C PRO A 42 3.09 2.40 -6.62
N ALA A 43 3.55 1.78 -5.54
CA ALA A 43 3.12 2.16 -4.20
C ALA A 43 3.25 3.69 -4.08
N ALA A 44 2.14 4.36 -3.78
CA ALA A 44 2.12 5.81 -3.69
C ALA A 44 3.28 6.25 -2.80
N PRO A 45 4.15 7.18 -3.27
CA PRO A 45 5.31 7.60 -2.49
C PRO A 45 4.81 8.13 -1.16
N ARG A 46 5.11 7.36 -0.10
CA ARG A 46 4.73 7.71 1.26
C ARG A 46 5.51 8.93 1.67
N SER A 47 4.82 10.01 2.00
CA SER A 47 5.49 11.20 2.51
C SER A 47 5.78 11.03 3.99
N ILE A 48 6.98 11.39 4.44
CA ILE A 48 7.28 11.48 5.88
C ILE A 48 6.33 12.46 6.60
N LEU A 49 5.71 13.38 5.85
CA LEU A 49 4.66 14.28 6.37
C LEU A 49 3.38 13.55 6.77
N GLU A 50 3.13 12.33 6.30
CA GLU A 50 2.03 11.48 6.76
C GLU A 50 2.20 11.09 8.24
N LEU A 51 3.42 11.14 8.77
CA LEU A 51 3.70 10.89 10.19
C LEU A 51 3.53 12.16 11.06
N ARG A 52 3.17 13.30 10.46
CA ARG A 52 3.03 14.57 11.17
C ARG A 52 1.99 14.44 12.28
N GLY A 53 2.42 14.74 13.51
CA GLY A 53 1.54 14.77 14.68
C GLY A 53 1.41 13.44 15.42
N LEU A 54 1.92 12.32 14.89
CA LEU A 54 1.90 11.03 15.60
C LEU A 54 2.69 11.06 16.92
N GLY A 55 3.70 11.93 17.03
CA GLY A 55 4.47 12.13 18.26
C GLY A 55 3.92 13.19 19.22
N LYS A 56 2.85 13.93 18.88
CA LYS A 56 2.46 15.15 19.62
C LYS A 56 2.27 14.90 21.12
N GLU A 57 1.64 13.79 21.47
CA GLU A 57 1.36 13.44 22.87
C GLU A 57 2.61 12.95 23.61
N LEU A 58 3.50 12.22 22.92
CA LEU A 58 4.74 11.71 23.49
C LEU A 58 5.76 12.82 23.76
N TRP A 59 5.75 13.86 22.93
CA TRP A 59 6.65 15.02 23.05
C TRP A 59 6.07 16.16 23.90
N ARG A 60 4.91 15.94 24.53
CA ARG A 60 4.27 16.97 25.35
C ARG A 60 5.11 17.23 26.61
N GLY A 61 5.62 18.46 26.72
CA GLY A 61 6.47 18.86 27.86
C GLY A 61 7.93 18.41 27.77
N VAL A 62 8.33 17.78 26.65
CA VAL A 62 9.73 17.45 26.36
C VAL A 62 10.32 18.58 25.52
N ASP A 63 11.43 19.16 25.97
CA ASP A 63 12.22 20.06 25.14
C ASP A 63 12.95 19.24 24.07
N ALA A 64 12.51 19.40 22.82
CA ALA A 64 13.06 18.66 21.69
C ALA A 64 14.53 19.00 21.42
N VAL A 65 14.96 20.22 21.72
CA VAL A 65 16.34 20.67 21.47
C VAL A 65 17.28 20.01 22.46
N ASP A 66 16.94 20.03 23.74
CA ASP A 66 17.75 19.42 24.80
C ASP A 66 17.82 17.90 24.67
N HIS A 67 16.70 17.27 24.31
CA HIS A 67 16.65 15.83 24.08
C HIS A 67 17.54 15.40 22.91
N VAL A 68 17.54 16.15 21.79
CA VAL A 68 18.43 15.84 20.66
C VAL A 68 19.90 16.10 21.00
N ALA A 69 20.19 17.11 21.81
CA ALA A 69 21.54 17.38 22.26
C ALA A 69 22.10 16.26 23.14
N SER A 70 21.31 15.71 24.07
CA SER A 70 21.74 14.59 24.92
C SER A 70 21.99 13.32 24.11
N GLU A 71 21.09 12.96 23.19
CA GLU A 71 21.24 11.84 22.25
C GLU A 71 22.49 11.98 21.37
N ARG A 72 22.82 13.18 20.90
CA ARG A 72 24.05 13.42 20.12
C ARG A 72 25.31 13.21 20.94
N THR A 73 25.24 13.47 22.24
CA THR A 73 26.39 13.36 23.14
C THR A 73 26.69 11.91 23.48
N THR A 74 25.68 11.02 23.48
CA THR A 74 25.83 9.57 23.73
C THR A 74 26.37 8.78 22.54
N TRP A 75 26.32 9.33 21.33
CA TRP A 75 26.84 8.70 20.10
C TRP A 75 28.30 9.06 19.81
N ARG A 76 28.95 9.76 20.74
CA ARG A 76 30.32 10.25 20.66
C ARG A 76 31.26 9.35 21.45
#